data_AF-A0A1M4Z6D7-F1
#
_entry.id   AF-A0A1M4Z6D7-F1
#
_cell.length_a   1.000
_cell.length_b   1.000
_cell.length_c   1.000
_cell.angle_alpha   90.00
_cell.angle_beta   90.00
_cell.angle_gamma   90.00
#
_symmetry.space_group_name_H-M   'P 1'
#
loop_
_entity.id
_entity.type
_entity.pdbx_description
1 polymer ?
#
loop_
_entity_poly.entity_id
_entity_poly.type
_entity_poly.pdbx_seq_one_letter_code
_entity_poly.pdbx_strand_id
1 'polypeptide(L)' 'MSMYFVGIDISKYKHDCCIISAADQKVLSKFTIKNDKSGFEQLIATFNS' A
#
# COMPACT_ATOMS: atom_id res chain seq x y z
N MET A 1 2.92 -11.49 14.17
CA MET A 1 2.25 -11.11 12.91
C MET A 1 1.76 -9.70 13.09
N SER A 2 2.29 -8.75 12.33
CA SER A 2 1.85 -7.36 12.37
C SER A 2 0.58 -7.21 11.54
N MET A 3 -0.48 -6.62 12.08
CA MET A 3 -1.71 -6.36 11.35
C MET A 3 -1.70 -4.93 10.81
N TYR A 4 -2.14 -4.76 9.56
CA TYR A 4 -2.19 -3.47 8.88
C TYR A 4 -3.58 -3.25 8.27
N PHE A 5 -4.02 -2.00 8.27
CA PHE A 5 -5.10 -1.55 7.41
C PHE A 5 -4.50 -0.92 6.15
N VAL A 6 -5.07 -1.24 5.00
CA VAL A 6 -4.58 -0.76 3.70
C VAL A 6 -5.73 -0.03 3.02
N GLY A 7 -5.57 1.27 2.81
CA GLY A 7 -6.45 2.06 1.94
C GLY A 7 -5.87 2.10 0.53
N ILE A 8 -6.69 1.80 -0.48
CA ILE A 8 -6.29 1.86 -1.89
C ILE A 8 -7.32 2.72 -2.63
N ASP A 9 -6.86 3.84 -3.17
CA ASP A 9 -7.63 4.66 -4.11
C ASP A 9 -7.26 4.26 -5.54
N ILE A 10 -8.25 3.79 -6.29
CA ILE A 10 -8.06 3.11 -7.58
C ILE A 10 -8.34 4.08 -8.72
N SER A 11 -7.37 4.22 -9.64
CA SER A 11 -7.55 4.94 -10.89
C SER A 11 -7.08 4.12 -12.10
N LYS A 12 -7.40 4.58 -13.31
CA LYS A 12 -7.12 3.85 -14.56
C LYS A 12 -5.63 3.50 -14.74
N TYR A 13 -4.73 4.38 -14.32
CA TYR A 13 -3.29 4.26 -14.59
C TYR A 13 -2.43 4.14 -13.33
N LYS A 14 -2.96 4.51 -12.17
CA LYS A 14 -2.23 4.50 -10.90
C LYS A 14 -3.16 4.19 -9.72
N HIS A 15 -2.62 3.60 -8.67
CA HIS A 15 -3.33 3.40 -7.41
C HIS A 15 -2.56 4.12 -6.32
N ASP A 16 -3.27 4.92 -5.52
CA ASP A 16 -2.70 5.59 -4.37
C ASP A 16 -2.96 4.73 -3.13
N CYS A 17 -1.89 4.26 -2.49
CA CYS A 17 -1.94 3.32 -1.38
C CYS A 17 -1.55 4.02 -0.07
N CYS A 18 -2.24 3.67 1.01
CA CYS A 18 -1.94 4.10 2.37
C CYS A 18 -1.94 2.88 3.30
N ILE A 19 -0.81 2.64 3.97
CA ILE A 19 -0.67 1.58 4.97
C ILE A 19 -0.77 2.21 6.35
N ILE A 20 -1.63 1.65 7.19
CA ILE A 20 -1.92 2.12 8.54
C ILE A 20 -1.68 0.95 9.51
N SER A 21 -0.95 1.21 10.59
CA SER A 21 -0.76 0.26 11.68
C SER A 21 -2.10 -0.03 12.36
N ALA A 22 -2.47 -1.31 12.49
CA ALA A 22 -3.70 -1.65 13.21
C ALA A 22 -3.58 -1.43 14.73
N ALA A 23 -2.36 -1.39 15.28
CA ALA A 23 -2.12 -1.27 16.72
C ALA A 23 -2.34 0.15 17.24
N ASP A 24 -1.93 1.16 16.48
CA ASP A 24 -1.96 2.57 16.92
C ASP A 24 -2.58 3.52 15.88
N GLN A 25 -3.17 2.98 14.81
CA GLN A 25 -3.84 3.71 13.73
C GLN A 25 -2.96 4.76 13.05
N LYS A 26 -1.63 4.66 13.18
CA LYS A 26 -0.71 5.58 12.52
C LYS A 26 -0.50 5.19 11.06
N VAL A 27 -0.41 6.21 10.21
CA VAL A 27 0.03 6.05 8.82
C VAL A 27 1.50 5.65 8.83
N LEU A 28 1.80 4.45 8.33
CA LEU A 28 3.15 3.93 8.21
C LEU A 28 3.77 4.28 6.85
N SER A 29 2.97 4.25 5.80
CA SER A 29 3.45 4.54 4.45
C SER A 29 2.34 5.05 3.55
N LYS A 30 2.68 5.93 2.62
CA LYS A 30 1.82 6.43 1.54
C LYS A 30 2.63 6.46 0.26
N PHE A 31 2.15 5.79 -0.78
CA PHE A 31 2.85 5.72 -2.05
C PHE A 31 1.87 5.46 -3.20
N THR A 32 2.30 5.83 -4.39
CA THR A 32 1.55 5.60 -5.63
C THR A 32 2.20 4.44 -6.39
N ILE A 33 1.40 3.49 -6.83
CA ILE A 33 1.84 2.43 -7.76
C ILE A 33 1.21 2.64 -9.14
N LYS A 34 1.89 2.18 -10.19
CA LYS A 34 1.26 2.09 -11.51
C LYS A 34 0.26 0.95 -11.56
N ASN A 35 -0.75 1.07 -12.41
CA ASN A 35 -1.69 -0.01 -12.69
C ASN A 35 -1.08 -1.01 -13.69
N ASP A 36 0.05 -1.61 -13.30
CA ASP A 36 0.76 -2.63 -14.06
C ASP A 36 1.41 -3.64 -13.10
N LYS A 37 1.95 -4.73 -13.66
CA LYS A 37 2.59 -5.79 -12.87
C LYS A 37 3.70 -5.25 -11.95
N SER A 38 4.50 -4.31 -12.43
CA SER A 38 5.63 -3.75 -11.66
C SER A 38 5.14 -2.95 -10.45
N GLY A 39 4.07 -2.17 -10.61
CA GLY A 39 3.42 -1.47 -9.50
C GLY A 39 2.89 -2.43 -8.42
N PHE A 40 2.26 -3.53 -8.81
CA PHE A 40 1.80 -4.54 -7.85
C PHE A 40 2.95 -5.31 -7.18
N GLU A 41 4.06 -5.56 -7.89
CA GLU A 41 5.27 -6.13 -7.28
C GLU A 41 5.87 -5.19 -6.22
N GLN A 42 5.88 -3.88 -6.47
CA GLN A 42 6.31 -2.87 -5.49
C GLN A 42 5.39 -2.86 -4.25
N LEU A 43 4.08 -3.00 -4.43
CA LEU A 43 3.12 -3.11 -3.32
C LEU A 43 3.43 -4.33 -2.45
N ILE A 44 3.68 -5.49 -3.05
CA ILE A 44 4.02 -6.73 -2.32
C ILE A 44 5.35 -6.58 -1.58
N ALA A 45 6.37 -6.01 -2.23
CA ALA A 45 7.67 -5.77 -1.61
C ALA A 45 7.57 -4.90 -0.34
N THR A 46 6.66 -3.93 -0.35
CA THR A 46 6.42 -3.03 0.80
C THR A 46 5.88 -3.77 2.03
N PHE A 47 5.12 -4.85 1.86
CA PHE A 47 4.61 -5.65 2.99
C PHE A 47 5.61 -6.69 3.51
N ASN A 48 6.63 -7.03 2.72
CA ASN A 48 7.67 -8.00 3.07
C ASN A 48 8.96 -7.35 3.62
N SER A 49 9.00 -6.01 3.68
CA SER A 49 10.12 -5.21 4.18
C SER A 49 9.99 -4.97 5.68
#